data_AF-A0A9P7F0B6-F1
#
_entry.id   AF-A0A9P7F0B6-F1
#
_cell.length_a   1.000
_cell.length_b   1.000
_cell.length_c   1.000
_cell.angle_alpha   90.00
_cell.angle_beta   90.00
_cell.angle_gamma   90.00
#
_symmetry.space_group_name_H-M   'P 1'
#
loop_
_entity.id
_entity.type
_entity.pdbx_description
1 polymer ?
#
loop_
_entity_poly.entity_id
_entity_poly.type
_entity_poly.pdbx_seq_one_letter_code
_entity_poly.pdbx_strand_id
1 'polypeptide(L)'
;MAQTKQTCKKTTGGSAKCGVLLKFKKLMGHGGIQVLKTVQSKGALPLGEKAVLKPLYHNIFCLFCWDGGSLYECSICPHVVCTKCVVVPVEFQERINDPDVHFMCPGCHEMRGKGSRGGPMMPYFGFKDCDGTPVLKVPATIHGHIEMASWSQICSNPILVLHFILTILDPAGSPATTMQHKLRPYRPNDALQFHEIIFDIGMDAKADLHVESMKALVDCLKHLEYKHVEIFIYTHSETDQGDIWGGFEDDEFVGKGRNRLAIPGDPVAYPVDDVSWIPPLLYGM
;
A
#
# COMPACT_ATOMS: atom_id res chain seq x y z
N MET A 1 41.47 26.96 -8.34
CA MET A 1 41.00 25.56 -8.34
C MET A 1 40.02 25.41 -9.49
N ALA A 2 40.36 24.61 -10.50
CA ALA A 2 39.56 24.47 -11.73
C ALA A 2 38.41 23.47 -11.50
N GLN A 3 37.16 23.92 -11.70
CA GLN A 3 36.00 23.04 -11.71
C GLN A 3 35.95 22.25 -13.01
N THR A 4 36.06 20.93 -12.93
CA THR A 4 35.81 20.01 -14.04
C THR A 4 34.31 19.84 -14.23
N LYS A 5 33.83 20.26 -15.40
CA LYS A 5 32.43 20.12 -15.83
C LYS A 5 32.24 18.69 -16.37
N GLN A 6 31.70 17.79 -15.56
CA GLN A 6 31.28 16.47 -16.04
C GLN A 6 30.00 16.61 -16.88
N THR A 7 30.11 16.33 -18.18
CA THR A 7 28.96 16.10 -19.04
C THR A 7 28.75 14.59 -19.14
N CYS A 8 27.70 14.08 -18.49
CA CYS A 8 27.27 12.69 -18.69
C CYS A 8 26.81 12.51 -20.14
N LYS A 9 27.56 11.75 -20.92
CA LYS A 9 27.14 11.29 -22.24
C LYS A 9 26.19 10.10 -22.01
N LYS A 10 24.89 10.31 -22.19
CA LYS A 10 23.91 9.21 -22.27
C LYS A 10 24.29 8.33 -23.45
N THR A 11 24.61 7.08 -23.20
CA THR A 11 24.75 6.05 -24.23
C THR A 11 23.35 5.65 -24.68
N THR A 12 23.09 5.79 -25.98
CA THR A 12 21.82 5.48 -26.64
C THR A 12 21.51 3.99 -26.55
N GLY A 13 20.50 3.63 -25.76
CA GLY A 13 19.78 2.37 -25.95
C GLY A 13 19.12 2.41 -27.34
N GLY A 14 19.22 1.32 -28.09
CA GLY A 14 18.67 1.23 -29.44
C GLY A 14 17.14 1.40 -29.45
N SER A 15 16.63 1.98 -30.53
CA SER A 15 15.18 2.06 -30.81
C SER A 15 14.66 0.65 -31.11
N ALA A 16 13.57 0.22 -30.46
CA ALA A 16 12.92 -1.05 -30.81
C ALA A 16 11.67 -0.82 -31.67
N LYS A 17 11.21 -1.88 -32.33
CA LYS A 17 10.08 -1.79 -33.25
C LYS A 17 8.77 -1.69 -32.47
N CYS A 18 7.96 -0.71 -32.82
CA CYS A 18 6.61 -0.56 -32.30
C CYS A 18 5.71 -1.62 -32.96
N GLY A 19 5.31 -2.64 -32.20
CA GLY A 19 4.35 -3.65 -32.67
C GLY A 19 2.92 -3.13 -32.57
N VAL A 20 2.15 -3.22 -33.65
CA VAL A 20 0.70 -2.94 -33.63
C VAL A 20 -0.04 -4.27 -33.47
N LEU A 21 -0.57 -4.53 -32.28
CA LEU A 21 -1.36 -5.74 -32.04
C LEU A 21 -2.77 -5.61 -32.64
N LEU A 22 -3.16 -6.60 -33.44
CA LEU A 22 -4.49 -6.75 -33.99
C LEU A 22 -5.42 -7.34 -32.92
N LYS A 23 -6.24 -6.48 -32.30
CA LYS A 23 -7.45 -6.74 -31.52
C LYS A 23 -7.58 -8.12 -30.83
N PHE A 24 -7.68 -8.10 -29.49
CA PHE A 24 -8.33 -9.13 -28.68
C PHE A 24 -9.71 -9.51 -29.26
N LYS A 25 -9.76 -10.60 -30.04
CA LYS A 25 -10.99 -11.33 -30.27
C LYS A 25 -11.18 -12.26 -29.09
N LYS A 26 -12.32 -12.11 -28.41
CA LYS A 26 -12.81 -13.04 -27.38
C LYS A 26 -12.83 -14.46 -27.97
N LEU A 27 -11.81 -15.27 -27.68
CA LEU A 27 -11.74 -16.66 -28.11
C LEU A 27 -11.85 -17.59 -26.90
N MET A 28 -12.83 -18.48 -26.99
CA MET A 28 -13.03 -19.61 -26.10
C MET A 28 -12.17 -20.77 -26.59
N GLY A 29 -11.53 -21.48 -25.66
CA GLY A 29 -11.27 -22.91 -25.81
C GLY A 29 -9.82 -23.38 -25.93
N HIS A 30 -9.47 -24.23 -24.96
CA HIS A 30 -8.53 -25.36 -24.99
C HIS A 30 -7.06 -25.17 -25.39
N GLY A 31 -6.17 -25.42 -24.42
CA GLY A 31 -4.91 -26.10 -24.69
C GLY A 31 -3.75 -25.77 -23.74
N GLY A 32 -3.26 -26.78 -23.03
CA GLY A 32 -1.87 -26.87 -22.56
C GLY A 32 -1.49 -26.05 -21.33
N ILE A 33 -1.56 -26.68 -20.15
CA ILE A 33 -0.96 -26.15 -18.92
C ILE A 33 0.57 -26.27 -19.03
N GLN A 34 1.26 -25.16 -19.27
CA GLN A 34 2.64 -25.04 -18.80
C GLN A 34 2.62 -24.52 -17.38
N VAL A 35 3.28 -25.26 -16.49
CA VAL A 35 3.40 -24.94 -15.07
C VAL A 35 4.15 -23.63 -14.92
N LEU A 36 3.42 -22.59 -14.52
CA LEU A 36 4.00 -21.33 -14.06
C LEU A 36 4.96 -21.65 -12.92
N LYS A 37 6.21 -21.20 -13.03
CA LYS A 37 6.99 -20.88 -11.84
C LYS A 37 6.40 -19.60 -11.27
N THR A 38 5.23 -19.70 -10.64
CA THR A 38 5.04 -18.88 -9.44
C THR A 38 6.20 -19.30 -8.56
N VAL A 39 7.19 -18.42 -8.35
CA VAL A 39 8.07 -18.60 -7.20
C VAL A 39 7.12 -18.47 -6.03
N GLN A 40 6.50 -19.58 -5.64
CA GLN A 40 5.85 -19.70 -4.37
C GLN A 40 6.90 -19.19 -3.41
N SER A 41 6.58 -18.12 -2.70
CA SER A 41 7.30 -17.81 -1.48
C SER A 41 7.46 -19.16 -0.74
N LYS A 42 8.68 -19.49 -0.33
CA LYS A 42 9.03 -20.76 0.33
C LYS A 42 8.35 -20.93 1.71
N GLY A 43 7.10 -20.52 1.84
CA GLY A 43 6.30 -20.53 3.05
C GLY A 43 4.80 -20.58 2.76
N ALA A 44 4.36 -21.21 1.67
CA ALA A 44 2.96 -21.64 1.55
C ALA A 44 2.74 -22.78 2.56
N LEU A 45 2.42 -22.40 3.80
CA LEU A 45 1.88 -23.33 4.79
C LEU A 45 0.58 -23.93 4.24
N PRO A 46 0.27 -25.20 4.56
CA PRO A 46 -1.01 -25.80 4.19
C PRO A 46 -2.13 -24.88 4.67
N LEU A 47 -3.16 -24.70 3.83
CA LEU A 47 -4.42 -24.01 4.18
C LEU A 47 -5.02 -24.67 5.44
N GLY A 48 -4.53 -24.27 6.61
CA GLY A 48 -5.16 -24.51 7.90
C GLY A 48 -6.45 -23.71 7.98
N GLU A 49 -7.34 -24.12 8.87
CA GLU A 49 -8.67 -23.54 9.05
C GLU A 49 -8.69 -22.02 8.89
N LYS A 50 -9.57 -21.58 7.97
CA LYS A 50 -9.73 -20.22 7.50
C LYS A 50 -10.07 -19.29 8.68
N ALA A 51 -9.06 -18.64 9.24
CA ALA A 51 -9.29 -17.52 10.14
C ALA A 51 -9.82 -16.35 9.30
N VAL A 52 -11.13 -16.10 9.38
CA VAL A 52 -11.72 -14.87 8.85
C VAL A 52 -11.14 -13.72 9.67
N LEU A 53 -10.19 -12.98 9.10
CA LEU A 53 -9.58 -11.82 9.73
C LEU A 53 -10.64 -10.72 9.84
N LYS A 54 -11.25 -10.58 11.02
CA LYS A 54 -12.15 -9.46 11.30
C LYS A 54 -11.36 -8.16 11.27
N PRO A 55 -11.89 -7.08 10.66
CA PRO A 55 -11.27 -5.77 10.76
C PRO A 55 -11.11 -5.37 12.22
N LEU A 56 -9.90 -4.95 12.58
CA LEU A 56 -9.67 -4.35 13.89
C LEU A 56 -10.24 -2.93 13.87
N TYR A 57 -11.01 -2.58 14.90
CA TYR A 57 -11.58 -1.24 15.06
C TYR A 57 -10.49 -0.21 15.42
N HIS A 58 -9.47 -0.66 16.16
CA HIS A 58 -8.27 0.10 16.48
C HIS A 58 -7.02 -0.55 15.91
N ASN A 59 -5.99 0.27 15.65
CA ASN A 59 -4.68 -0.23 15.26
C ASN A 59 -4.00 -0.94 16.43
N ILE A 60 -3.05 -1.83 16.12
CA ILE A 60 -2.27 -2.57 17.13
C ILE A 60 -0.87 -1.96 17.37
N PHE A 61 -0.57 -0.84 16.73
CA PHE A 61 0.71 -0.16 16.80
C PHE A 61 0.52 1.27 17.30
N CYS A 62 1.32 1.65 18.29
CA CYS A 62 1.34 2.98 18.88
C CYS A 62 1.61 4.04 17.81
N LEU A 63 0.83 5.13 17.84
CA LEU A 63 0.99 6.28 16.94
C LEU A 63 2.40 6.89 16.96
N PHE A 64 3.09 6.84 18.11
CA PHE A 64 4.39 7.49 18.28
C PHE A 64 5.58 6.59 17.95
N CYS A 65 5.62 5.37 18.50
CA CYS A 65 6.79 4.50 18.38
C CYS A 65 6.61 3.31 17.45
N TRP A 66 5.40 3.11 16.90
CA TRP A 66 5.03 1.97 16.05
C TRP A 66 5.21 0.59 16.66
N ASP A 67 5.50 0.53 17.96
CA ASP A 67 5.47 -0.71 18.73
C ASP A 67 4.06 -1.03 19.20
N GLY A 68 3.80 -2.32 19.44
CA GLY A 68 2.60 -2.78 20.15
C GLY A 68 2.77 -2.78 21.67
N GLY A 69 1.91 -3.54 22.36
CA GLY A 69 1.97 -3.76 23.81
C GLY A 69 0.72 -3.26 24.53
N SER A 70 0.91 -2.62 25.69
CA SER A 70 -0.17 -1.97 26.44
C SER A 70 -0.54 -0.65 25.78
N LEU A 71 -1.76 -0.56 25.26
CA LEU A 71 -2.23 0.51 24.40
C LEU A 71 -3.48 1.17 24.98
N TYR A 72 -3.55 2.50 24.86
CA TYR A 72 -4.77 3.28 25.06
C TYR A 72 -5.47 3.45 23.71
N GLU A 73 -6.74 3.07 23.64
CA GLU A 73 -7.56 3.11 22.44
C GLU A 73 -8.32 4.43 22.34
N CYS A 74 -8.14 5.17 21.24
CA CYS A 74 -8.83 6.45 21.06
C CYS A 74 -10.33 6.22 20.84
N SER A 75 -11.18 6.91 21.59
CA SER A 75 -12.63 6.78 21.46
C SER A 75 -13.20 7.43 20.18
N ILE A 76 -12.38 8.16 19.41
CA ILE A 76 -12.82 8.96 18.26
C ILE A 76 -12.27 8.44 16.93
N CYS A 77 -11.09 7.81 16.92
CA CYS A 77 -10.45 7.32 15.70
C CYS A 77 -9.71 6.00 15.96
N PRO A 78 -9.26 5.30 14.90
CA PRO A 78 -8.55 4.02 15.06
C PRO A 78 -7.15 4.11 15.70
N HIS A 79 -6.66 5.30 16.05
CA HIS A 79 -5.34 5.43 16.66
C HIS A 79 -5.29 4.86 18.08
N VAL A 80 -4.12 4.33 18.40
CA VAL A 80 -3.76 3.85 19.73
C VAL A 80 -2.45 4.48 20.18
N VAL A 81 -2.25 4.61 21.48
CA VAL A 81 -1.00 5.13 22.05
C VAL A 81 -0.54 4.26 23.20
N CYS A 82 0.72 3.82 23.20
CA CYS A 82 1.22 2.97 24.27
C CYS A 82 1.45 3.74 25.58
N THR A 83 1.37 3.00 26.69
CA THR A 83 1.58 3.53 28.05
C THR A 83 2.96 4.13 28.28
N LYS A 84 3.94 3.79 27.42
CA LYS A 84 5.30 4.37 27.45
C LYS A 84 5.35 5.76 26.79
N CYS A 85 4.55 5.99 25.75
CA CYS A 85 4.56 7.24 24.99
C CYS A 85 3.66 8.31 25.61
N VAL A 86 2.56 7.92 26.28
CA VAL A 86 1.72 8.80 27.09
C VAL A 86 1.75 8.29 28.52
N VAL A 87 2.48 9.00 29.38
CA VAL A 87 2.66 8.60 30.78
C VAL A 87 1.58 9.25 31.62
N VAL A 88 0.84 8.39 32.33
CA VAL A 88 -0.19 8.77 33.29
C VAL A 88 0.38 8.57 34.71
N PRO A 89 0.28 9.58 35.60
CA PRO A 89 0.71 9.42 36.98
C PRO A 89 -0.02 8.26 37.68
N VAL A 90 0.68 7.57 38.58
CA VAL A 90 0.22 6.31 39.19
C VAL A 90 -1.12 6.49 39.90
N GLU A 91 -1.35 7.64 40.54
CA GLU A 91 -2.58 7.97 41.26
C GLU A 91 -3.84 8.05 40.36
N PHE A 92 -3.67 8.14 39.04
CA PHE A 92 -4.80 8.14 38.08
C PHE A 92 -4.94 6.82 37.32
N GLN A 93 -4.02 5.85 37.49
CA GLN A 93 -4.04 4.61 36.69
C GLN A 93 -5.30 3.78 36.89
N GLU A 94 -5.84 3.72 38.11
CA GLU A 94 -7.11 3.02 38.35
C GLU A 94 -8.27 3.76 37.67
N ARG A 95 -8.37 5.07 37.88
CA ARG A 95 -9.45 5.92 37.36
C ARG A 95 -9.53 5.91 35.83
N ILE A 96 -8.41 5.89 35.11
CA ILE A 96 -8.45 5.92 33.63
C ILE A 96 -8.99 4.63 33.01
N ASN A 97 -9.10 3.54 33.78
CA ASN A 97 -9.67 2.27 33.33
C ASN A 97 -11.17 2.17 33.60
N ASP A 98 -11.77 3.18 34.24
CA ASP A 98 -13.20 3.20 34.48
C ASP A 98 -13.99 3.34 33.15
N PRO A 99 -15.17 2.72 33.03
CA PRO A 99 -15.91 2.64 31.77
C PRO A 99 -16.49 3.98 31.30
N ASP A 100 -16.61 4.97 32.18
CA ASP A 100 -17.05 6.33 31.88
C ASP A 100 -15.89 7.24 31.44
N VAL A 101 -14.66 6.72 31.41
CA VAL A 101 -13.48 7.45 30.95
C VAL A 101 -13.17 7.13 29.50
N HIS A 102 -12.95 8.18 28.72
CA HIS A 102 -12.64 8.10 27.30
C HIS A 102 -11.26 8.69 27.03
N PHE A 103 -10.46 7.94 26.26
CA PHE A 103 -9.17 8.40 25.79
C PHE A 103 -9.31 9.11 24.44
N MET A 104 -8.74 10.31 24.35
CA MET A 104 -8.59 11.09 23.12
C MET A 104 -7.11 11.11 22.75
N CYS A 105 -6.75 10.57 21.60
CA CYS A 105 -5.36 10.58 21.15
C CYS A 105 -4.87 12.02 20.84
N PRO A 106 -3.54 12.25 20.85
CA PRO A 106 -2.97 13.56 20.54
C PRO A 106 -3.37 14.11 19.17
N GLY A 107 -3.50 13.24 18.15
CA GLY A 107 -3.97 13.65 16.83
C GLY A 107 -5.40 14.22 16.82
N CYS A 108 -6.34 13.56 17.51
CA CYS A 108 -7.70 14.09 17.66
C CYS A 108 -7.74 15.39 18.47
N HIS A 109 -6.91 15.50 19.51
CA HIS A 109 -6.79 16.72 20.31
C HIS A 109 -6.27 17.90 19.49
N GLU A 110 -5.19 17.71 18.74
CA GLU A 110 -4.61 18.73 17.86
C GLU A 110 -5.66 19.24 16.86
N MET A 111 -6.48 18.34 16.32
CA MET A 111 -7.49 18.70 15.34
C MET A 111 -8.67 19.47 15.89
N ARG A 112 -9.15 19.08 17.07
CA ARG A 112 -10.15 19.90 17.77
C ARG A 112 -9.59 21.27 18.12
N GLY A 113 -8.32 21.35 18.49
CA GLY A 113 -7.63 22.61 18.76
C GLY A 113 -7.56 23.54 17.55
N LYS A 114 -7.22 23.01 16.36
CA LYS A 114 -7.10 23.78 15.11
C LYS A 114 -8.44 24.36 14.60
N GLY A 115 -9.57 23.73 14.92
CA GLY A 115 -10.90 24.20 14.52
C GLY A 115 -11.36 25.48 15.24
N SER A 116 -10.78 25.78 16.41
CA SER A 116 -11.04 26.99 17.18
C SER A 116 -10.31 28.18 16.54
N ARG A 117 -11.04 28.99 15.76
CA ARG A 117 -10.54 30.16 15.01
C ARG A 117 -9.68 31.12 15.86
N GLY A 118 -8.37 30.86 15.96
CA GLY A 118 -7.39 31.76 16.57
C GLY A 118 -7.17 31.63 18.08
N GLY A 119 -7.70 30.60 18.74
CA GLY A 119 -7.44 30.36 20.17
C GLY A 119 -6.08 29.69 20.42
N PRO A 120 -5.44 29.88 21.59
CA PRO A 120 -4.25 29.13 21.96
C PRO A 120 -4.57 27.63 22.06
N MET A 121 -3.60 26.79 21.70
CA MET A 121 -3.75 25.34 21.80
C MET A 121 -3.90 24.94 23.27
N MET A 122 -4.98 24.25 23.61
CA MET A 122 -5.22 23.78 24.97
C MET A 122 -4.21 22.69 25.36
N PRO A 123 -3.79 22.64 26.63
CA PRO A 123 -2.96 21.54 27.13
C PRO A 123 -3.63 20.19 26.87
N TYR A 124 -2.81 19.18 26.56
CA TYR A 124 -3.29 17.83 26.30
C TYR A 124 -3.44 17.05 27.61
N PHE A 125 -4.67 16.65 27.94
CA PHE A 125 -4.95 15.81 29.12
C PHE A 125 -5.19 14.34 28.77
N GLY A 126 -5.50 14.01 27.51
CA GLY A 126 -5.71 12.65 27.01
C GLY A 126 -6.98 11.96 27.48
N PHE A 127 -7.33 12.03 28.77
CA PHE A 127 -8.44 11.29 29.37
C PHE A 127 -9.53 12.23 29.87
N LYS A 128 -10.77 11.93 29.53
CA LYS A 128 -11.95 12.71 29.93
C LYS A 128 -13.07 11.78 30.40
N ASP A 129 -13.85 12.24 31.37
CA ASP A 129 -15.09 11.54 31.74
C ASP A 129 -16.20 11.78 30.70
N CYS A 130 -17.38 11.20 30.96
CA CYS A 130 -18.57 11.33 30.11
C CYS A 130 -19.08 12.78 29.99
N ASP A 131 -18.80 13.64 30.98
CA ASP A 131 -19.13 15.07 30.96
C ASP A 131 -18.09 15.89 30.17
N GLY A 132 -17.00 15.25 29.72
CA GLY A 132 -15.91 15.89 28.99
C GLY A 132 -14.88 16.59 29.88
N THR A 133 -14.95 16.39 31.19
CA THR A 133 -14.03 16.95 32.19
C THR A 133 -12.73 16.14 32.18
N PRO A 134 -11.54 16.80 32.17
CA PRO A 134 -10.27 16.09 32.26
C PRO A 134 -10.16 15.27 33.55
N VAL A 135 -9.81 13.99 33.40
CA VAL A 135 -9.54 13.09 34.55
C VAL A 135 -8.22 13.46 35.23
N LEU A 136 -7.20 13.80 34.43
CA LEU A 136 -5.90 14.21 34.95
C LEU A 136 -5.96 15.65 35.44
N LYS A 137 -5.39 15.90 36.62
CA LYS A 137 -5.26 17.26 37.19
C LYS A 137 -4.16 18.08 36.52
N VAL A 138 -3.21 17.40 35.86
CA VAL A 138 -2.10 18.00 35.13
C VAL A 138 -2.12 17.48 33.69
N PRO A 139 -1.62 18.26 32.71
CA PRO A 139 -1.50 17.79 31.34
C PRO A 139 -0.68 16.50 31.25
N ALA A 140 -1.10 15.58 30.39
CA ALA A 140 -0.40 14.32 30.15
C ALA A 140 0.97 14.58 29.53
N THR A 141 2.00 13.88 30.02
CA THR A 141 3.35 13.97 29.45
C THR A 141 3.47 13.01 28.27
N ILE A 142 3.87 13.53 27.12
CA ILE A 142 4.14 12.76 25.92
C ILE A 142 5.65 12.57 25.80
N HIS A 143 6.13 11.33 25.92
CA HIS A 143 7.54 10.98 25.68
C HIS A 143 7.80 10.51 24.24
N GLY A 144 6.74 10.16 23.50
CA GLY A 144 6.86 9.76 22.11
C GLY A 144 7.21 10.94 21.20
N HIS A 145 8.04 10.68 20.19
CA HIS A 145 8.22 11.60 19.07
C HIS A 145 7.27 11.18 17.94
N ILE A 146 6.50 12.11 17.36
CA ILE A 146 5.69 11.77 16.17
C ILE A 146 6.64 11.82 14.97
N GLU A 147 7.01 10.65 14.43
CA GLU A 147 7.85 10.57 13.23
C GLU A 147 7.10 10.87 11.93
N MET A 148 5.77 10.83 11.96
CA MET A 148 4.92 11.10 10.80
C MET A 148 3.93 12.24 11.07
N ALA A 149 3.09 12.55 10.07
CA ALA A 149 1.99 13.47 10.31
C ALA A 149 1.07 12.90 11.41
N SER A 150 0.46 13.75 12.23
CA SER A 150 -0.39 13.32 13.37
C SER A 150 -1.62 12.47 13.01
N TRP A 151 -1.82 12.24 11.72
CA TRP A 151 -2.93 11.53 11.10
C TRP A 151 -2.52 10.27 10.34
N SER A 152 -1.24 10.08 10.12
CA SER A 152 -0.79 8.86 9.46
C SER A 152 -0.95 7.70 10.43
N GLN A 153 -1.41 6.58 9.90
CA GLN A 153 -1.53 5.34 10.65
C GLN A 153 -0.85 4.20 9.90
N ILE A 154 -0.21 3.31 10.66
CA ILE A 154 0.07 1.97 10.16
C ILE A 154 -1.27 1.24 10.14
N CYS A 155 -1.88 1.21 8.96
CA CYS A 155 -3.09 0.43 8.73
C CYS A 155 -2.86 -1.00 9.23
N SER A 156 -3.80 -1.59 9.97
CA SER A 156 -3.69 -3.01 10.40
C SER A 156 -4.50 -3.97 9.51
N ASN A 157 -5.22 -3.43 8.51
CA ASN A 157 -6.04 -4.22 7.59
C ASN A 157 -5.21 -5.02 6.57
N PRO A 158 -5.64 -6.21 6.14
CA PRO A 158 -4.91 -7.01 5.16
C PRO A 158 -4.54 -6.23 3.89
N ILE A 159 -3.28 -6.36 3.47
CA ILE A 159 -2.73 -5.78 2.23
C ILE A 159 -2.43 -6.90 1.24
N LEU A 160 -2.89 -6.73 0.01
CA LEU A 160 -2.43 -7.49 -1.14
C LEU A 160 -1.44 -6.63 -1.94
N VAL A 161 -0.26 -7.17 -2.22
CA VAL A 161 0.74 -6.55 -3.08
C VAL A 161 0.93 -7.44 -4.30
N LEU A 162 0.68 -6.89 -5.48
CA LEU A 162 0.92 -7.54 -6.77
C LEU A 162 2.11 -6.86 -7.42
N HIS A 163 3.21 -7.59 -7.58
CA HIS A 163 4.45 -7.10 -8.16
C HIS A 163 4.67 -7.74 -9.53
N PHE A 164 4.25 -7.05 -10.58
CA PHE A 164 4.44 -7.46 -11.96
C PHE A 164 5.86 -7.15 -12.39
N ILE A 165 6.59 -8.14 -12.89
CA ILE A 165 8.00 -8.04 -13.25
C ILE A 165 8.18 -8.48 -14.70
N LEU A 166 8.71 -7.62 -15.56
CA LEU A 166 9.08 -8.02 -16.91
C LEU A 166 10.18 -9.10 -16.84
N THR A 167 10.04 -10.19 -17.60
CA THR A 167 10.84 -11.43 -17.49
C THR A 167 12.37 -11.26 -17.41
N ILE A 168 12.94 -10.20 -17.99
CA ILE A 168 14.39 -9.96 -17.99
C ILE A 168 14.90 -9.16 -16.78
N LEU A 169 13.99 -8.60 -15.98
CA LEU A 169 14.33 -7.71 -14.88
C LEU A 169 14.59 -8.51 -13.61
N ASP A 170 15.66 -8.13 -12.91
CA ASP A 170 15.90 -8.58 -11.55
C ASP A 170 15.07 -7.73 -10.59
N PRO A 171 14.11 -8.29 -9.84
CA PRO A 171 13.31 -7.54 -8.87
C PRO A 171 14.09 -7.16 -7.60
N ALA A 172 15.36 -7.59 -7.47
CA ALA A 172 16.18 -7.29 -6.30
C ALA A 172 16.28 -5.77 -6.06
N GLY A 173 15.91 -5.35 -4.84
CA GLY A 173 15.91 -3.94 -4.47
C GLY A 173 14.77 -3.12 -5.06
N SER A 174 13.79 -3.74 -5.72
CA SER A 174 12.60 -3.04 -6.18
C SER A 174 11.85 -2.37 -5.01
N PRO A 175 11.11 -1.27 -5.26
CA PRO A 175 10.26 -0.66 -4.25
C PRO A 175 9.26 -1.64 -3.63
N ALA A 176 8.70 -2.56 -4.42
CA ALA A 176 7.76 -3.57 -3.97
C ALA A 176 8.41 -4.52 -2.94
N THR A 177 9.59 -5.06 -3.27
CA THR A 177 10.36 -5.95 -2.37
C THR A 177 10.77 -5.21 -1.10
N THR A 178 11.22 -3.95 -1.22
CA THR A 178 11.56 -3.12 -0.06
C THR A 178 10.35 -2.89 0.84
N MET A 179 9.19 -2.57 0.26
CA MET A 179 7.94 -2.40 0.99
C MET A 179 7.53 -3.69 1.70
N GLN A 180 7.61 -4.84 1.03
CA GLN A 180 7.33 -6.14 1.64
C GLN A 180 8.21 -6.36 2.89
N HIS A 181 9.52 -6.16 2.78
CA HIS A 181 10.44 -6.33 3.90
C HIS A 181 10.15 -5.38 5.06
N LYS A 182 9.78 -4.13 4.77
CA LYS A 182 9.45 -3.13 5.79
C LYS A 182 8.10 -3.38 6.46
N LEU A 183 7.09 -3.82 5.72
CA LEU A 183 5.74 -4.05 6.24
C LEU A 183 5.58 -5.40 6.93
N ARG A 184 6.34 -6.42 6.54
CA ARG A 184 6.20 -7.79 7.07
C ARG A 184 6.20 -7.89 8.60
N PRO A 185 7.07 -7.19 9.36
CA PRO A 185 7.04 -7.22 10.83
C PRO A 185 5.73 -6.70 11.43
N TYR A 186 5.04 -5.79 10.73
CA TYR A 186 3.79 -5.18 11.18
C TYR A 186 2.55 -6.00 10.80
N ARG A 187 2.72 -7.16 10.15
CA ARG A 187 1.63 -7.91 9.49
C ARG A 187 1.68 -9.39 9.86
N PRO A 188 1.37 -9.75 11.12
CA PRO A 188 1.28 -11.15 11.51
C PRO A 188 0.12 -11.87 10.79
N ASN A 189 0.16 -13.20 10.77
CA ASN A 189 -0.94 -14.06 10.29
C ASN A 189 -1.35 -13.83 8.83
N ASP A 190 -0.38 -13.70 7.93
CA ASP A 190 -0.62 -13.59 6.49
C ASP A 190 -1.49 -12.39 6.06
N ALA A 191 -1.61 -11.37 6.91
CA ALA A 191 -2.27 -10.10 6.61
C ALA A 191 -1.49 -9.24 5.58
N LEU A 192 -0.34 -9.72 5.09
CA LEU A 192 0.37 -9.15 3.95
C LEU A 192 0.61 -10.26 2.93
N GLN A 193 -0.15 -10.23 1.85
CA GLN A 193 0.02 -11.13 0.72
C GLN A 193 0.85 -10.44 -0.34
N PHE A 194 1.89 -11.11 -0.83
CA PHE A 194 2.83 -10.54 -1.79
C PHE A 194 3.04 -11.54 -2.92
N HIS A 195 2.62 -11.17 -4.13
CA HIS A 195 2.71 -12.02 -5.31
C HIS A 195 3.61 -11.37 -6.34
N GLU A 196 4.71 -12.05 -6.66
CA GLU A 196 5.55 -11.71 -7.81
C GLU A 196 4.99 -12.37 -9.06
N ILE A 197 4.67 -11.56 -10.06
CA ILE A 197 4.03 -11.95 -11.29
C ILE A 197 5.00 -11.64 -12.43
N ILE A 198 5.79 -12.63 -12.80
CA ILE A 198 6.67 -12.50 -13.96
C ILE A 198 5.81 -12.50 -15.22
N PHE A 199 5.98 -11.49 -16.08
CA PHE A 199 5.21 -11.36 -17.31
C PHE A 199 6.10 -11.13 -18.54
N ASP A 200 5.55 -11.55 -19.67
CA ASP A 200 5.98 -11.25 -21.03
C ASP A 200 4.73 -11.34 -21.89
N ILE A 201 4.25 -10.20 -22.38
CA ILE A 201 3.06 -10.09 -23.23
C ILE A 201 3.42 -9.54 -24.61
N GLY A 202 4.65 -9.80 -25.08
CA GLY A 202 5.15 -9.32 -26.37
C GLY A 202 4.43 -9.93 -27.58
N MET A 203 3.82 -11.09 -27.41
CA MET A 203 3.03 -11.78 -28.44
C MET A 203 1.62 -12.08 -27.94
N ASP A 204 0.63 -12.10 -28.84
CA ASP A 204 -0.78 -12.40 -28.50
C ASP A 204 -0.92 -13.74 -27.76
N ALA A 205 -0.23 -14.78 -28.23
CA ALA A 205 -0.24 -16.08 -27.57
C ALA A 205 0.30 -16.02 -26.12
N LYS A 206 1.33 -15.21 -25.86
CA LYS A 206 1.86 -15.01 -24.50
C LYS A 206 0.90 -14.17 -23.65
N ALA A 207 0.25 -13.18 -24.25
CA ALA A 207 -0.76 -12.36 -23.59
C ALA A 207 -1.98 -13.20 -23.17
N ASP A 208 -2.47 -14.10 -24.02
CA ASP A 208 -3.57 -15.01 -23.70
C ASP A 208 -3.21 -15.96 -22.55
N LEU A 209 -2.00 -16.52 -22.56
CA LEU A 209 -1.48 -17.32 -21.45
C LEU A 209 -1.40 -16.52 -20.14
N HIS A 210 -0.97 -15.26 -20.21
CA HIS A 210 -0.92 -14.38 -19.06
C HIS A 210 -2.34 -14.09 -18.52
N VAL A 211 -3.33 -13.88 -19.40
CA VAL A 211 -4.74 -13.69 -19.01
C VAL A 211 -5.27 -14.91 -18.24
N GLU A 212 -5.05 -16.12 -18.74
CA GLU A 212 -5.47 -17.34 -18.04
C GLU A 212 -4.77 -17.49 -16.67
N SER A 213 -3.49 -17.14 -16.60
CA SER A 213 -2.74 -17.13 -15.34
C SER A 213 -3.29 -16.13 -14.33
N MET A 214 -3.67 -14.93 -14.78
CA MET A 214 -4.27 -13.90 -13.92
C MET A 214 -5.67 -14.28 -13.45
N LYS A 215 -6.48 -14.95 -14.29
CA LYS A 215 -7.77 -15.50 -13.85
C LYS A 215 -7.60 -16.51 -12.72
N ALA A 216 -6.65 -17.44 -12.86
CA ALA A 216 -6.35 -18.42 -11.82
C ALA A 216 -5.89 -17.75 -10.52
N LEU A 217 -5.04 -16.72 -10.60
CA LEU A 217 -4.63 -15.94 -9.43
C LEU A 217 -5.81 -15.25 -8.75
N VAL A 218 -6.67 -14.57 -9.52
CA VAL A 218 -7.89 -13.92 -8.99
C VAL A 218 -8.80 -14.93 -8.33
N ASP A 219 -8.96 -16.12 -8.91
CA ASP A 219 -9.74 -17.20 -8.32
C ASP A 219 -9.17 -17.70 -6.98
N CYS A 220 -7.86 -17.66 -6.79
CA CYS A 220 -7.24 -17.94 -5.49
C CYS A 220 -7.47 -16.80 -4.49
N LEU A 221 -7.42 -15.55 -4.95
CA LEU A 221 -7.48 -14.36 -4.11
C LEU A 221 -8.90 -13.99 -3.68
N LYS A 222 -9.95 -14.40 -4.41
CA LYS A 222 -11.35 -14.05 -4.12
C LYS A 222 -11.86 -14.48 -2.75
N HIS A 223 -11.14 -15.39 -2.09
CA HIS A 223 -11.50 -15.90 -0.77
C HIS A 223 -11.00 -15.04 0.38
N LEU A 224 -10.21 -14.00 0.09
CA LEU A 224 -9.63 -13.10 1.08
C LEU A 224 -10.18 -11.69 0.86
N GLU A 225 -10.64 -11.07 1.94
CA GLU A 225 -11.12 -9.69 1.91
C GLU A 225 -9.93 -8.75 2.13
N TYR A 226 -9.39 -8.21 1.03
CA TYR A 226 -8.35 -7.20 1.09
C TYR A 226 -8.98 -5.82 1.08
N LYS A 227 -8.67 -5.00 2.09
CA LYS A 227 -9.07 -3.60 2.10
C LYS A 227 -8.13 -2.72 1.30
N HIS A 228 -6.92 -3.21 1.03
CA HIS A 228 -5.88 -2.46 0.35
C HIS A 228 -5.14 -3.36 -0.63
N VAL A 229 -5.06 -2.90 -1.87
CA VAL A 229 -4.38 -3.60 -2.96
C VAL A 229 -3.39 -2.64 -3.58
N GLU A 230 -2.12 -3.01 -3.57
CA GLU A 230 -1.01 -2.26 -4.15
C GLU A 230 -0.47 -3.00 -5.36
N ILE A 231 -0.34 -2.30 -6.48
CA ILE A 231 0.11 -2.88 -7.74
C ILE A 231 1.40 -2.19 -8.18
N PHE A 232 2.48 -2.94 -8.23
CA PHE A 232 3.76 -2.50 -8.76
C PHE A 232 3.97 -3.11 -10.13
N ILE A 233 4.28 -2.28 -11.11
CA ILE A 233 4.66 -2.72 -12.45
C ILE A 233 6.13 -2.36 -12.65
N TYR A 234 6.98 -3.37 -12.58
CA TYR A 234 8.42 -3.27 -12.76
C TYR A 234 8.77 -3.65 -14.19
N THR A 235 9.08 -2.64 -14.98
CA THR A 235 9.31 -2.72 -16.42
C THR A 235 10.29 -1.61 -16.84
N HIS A 236 10.83 -1.70 -18.05
CA HIS A 236 11.58 -0.60 -18.64
C HIS A 236 10.62 0.42 -19.28
N SER A 237 11.13 1.63 -19.52
CA SER A 237 10.52 2.59 -20.45
C SER A 237 11.36 2.68 -21.72
N GLU A 238 10.74 2.93 -22.85
CA GLU A 238 11.43 3.34 -24.07
C GLU A 238 11.99 4.75 -23.89
N THR A 239 13.27 4.95 -24.23
CA THR A 239 13.99 6.21 -23.97
C THR A 239 13.41 7.40 -24.72
N ASP A 240 12.90 7.18 -25.93
CA ASP A 240 12.50 8.25 -26.85
C ASP A 240 11.02 8.63 -26.70
N GLN A 241 10.12 7.64 -26.54
CA GLN A 241 8.67 7.86 -26.48
C GLN A 241 8.11 7.79 -25.05
N GLY A 242 8.86 7.20 -24.11
CA GLY A 242 8.39 6.95 -22.75
C GLY A 242 7.39 5.79 -22.65
N ASP A 243 7.24 4.99 -23.71
CA ASP A 243 6.32 3.85 -23.72
C ASP A 243 6.84 2.70 -22.85
N ILE A 244 5.92 1.93 -22.29
CA ILE A 244 6.24 0.83 -21.39
C ILE A 244 6.44 -0.46 -22.20
N TRP A 245 7.50 -1.20 -21.89
CA TRP A 245 7.75 -2.50 -22.50
C TRP A 245 6.76 -3.54 -21.99
N GLY A 246 6.14 -4.27 -22.92
CA GLY A 246 5.21 -5.34 -22.62
C GLY A 246 5.85 -6.72 -22.63
N GLY A 247 6.95 -6.92 -23.36
CA GLY A 247 7.53 -8.24 -23.55
C GLY A 247 8.42 -8.35 -24.78
N PHE A 248 8.56 -9.58 -25.26
CA PHE A 248 9.46 -9.95 -26.35
C PHE A 248 8.73 -10.70 -27.47
N GLU A 249 9.06 -10.35 -28.71
CA GLU A 249 8.74 -11.07 -29.94
C GLU A 249 10.07 -11.43 -30.61
N ASP A 250 10.32 -12.72 -30.81
CA ASP A 250 11.56 -13.23 -31.45
C ASP A 250 12.87 -12.61 -30.91
N ASP A 251 12.99 -12.52 -29.57
CA ASP A 251 14.12 -11.90 -28.85
C ASP A 251 14.28 -10.38 -29.05
N GLU A 252 13.41 -9.72 -29.82
CA GLU A 252 13.30 -8.27 -29.91
C GLU A 252 12.32 -7.73 -28.86
N PHE A 253 12.65 -6.58 -28.27
CA PHE A 253 11.77 -5.88 -27.36
C PHE A 253 10.56 -5.30 -28.11
N VAL A 254 9.35 -5.58 -27.62
CA VAL A 254 8.11 -5.01 -28.18
C VAL A 254 7.49 -4.05 -27.16
N GLY A 255 7.47 -2.76 -27.53
CA GLY A 255 6.86 -1.69 -26.77
C GLY A 255 5.39 -1.56 -27.16
N LYS A 256 4.50 -1.30 -26.20
CA LYS A 256 3.13 -0.90 -26.51
C LYS A 256 3.09 0.59 -26.79
N GLY A 257 3.22 0.95 -28.06
CA GLY A 257 3.26 2.34 -28.49
C GLY A 257 1.93 3.09 -28.28
N ARG A 258 2.02 4.36 -27.90
CA ARG A 258 0.90 5.33 -27.72
C ARG A 258 0.06 5.65 -28.96
N ASN A 259 0.25 4.99 -30.10
CA ASN A 259 -0.51 5.28 -31.31
C ASN A 259 -1.91 4.63 -31.31
N ARG A 260 -2.79 5.10 -30.41
CA ARG A 260 -4.25 5.03 -30.59
C ARG A 260 -4.78 6.42 -30.92
N LEU A 261 -5.27 6.59 -32.15
CA LEU A 261 -6.39 7.50 -32.41
C LEU A 261 -7.57 6.99 -31.58
N ALA A 262 -7.99 7.74 -30.57
CA ALA A 262 -9.13 7.39 -29.74
C ALA A 262 -10.38 7.21 -30.61
N ILE A 263 -10.97 6.00 -30.60
CA ILE A 263 -12.30 5.78 -31.14
C ILE A 263 -13.29 6.07 -30.00
N PRO A 264 -14.34 6.90 -30.23
CA PRO A 264 -15.36 7.13 -29.22
C PRO A 264 -16.00 5.82 -28.75
N GLY A 265 -15.85 5.48 -27.47
CA GLY A 265 -16.49 4.32 -26.83
C GLY A 265 -15.56 3.25 -26.24
N ASP A 266 -14.24 3.34 -26.42
CA ASP A 266 -13.28 2.40 -25.81
C ASP A 266 -12.88 2.83 -24.38
N PRO A 267 -12.71 1.89 -23.43
CA PRO A 267 -12.13 2.20 -22.12
C PRO A 267 -10.66 2.63 -22.29
N VAL A 268 -10.34 3.80 -21.73
CA VAL A 268 -9.03 4.45 -21.80
C VAL A 268 -8.08 3.78 -20.81
N ALA A 269 -6.90 3.38 -21.25
CA ALA A 269 -5.79 3.04 -20.37
C ALA A 269 -4.95 4.31 -20.13
N TYR A 270 -4.74 4.67 -18.87
CA TYR A 270 -4.01 5.87 -18.47
C TYR A 270 -2.50 5.59 -18.38
N PRO A 271 -1.63 6.52 -18.79
CA PRO A 271 -0.21 6.45 -18.47
C PRO A 271 0.01 6.61 -16.95
N VAL A 272 1.12 6.07 -16.44
CA VAL A 272 1.50 6.11 -15.01
C VAL A 272 1.69 7.55 -14.49
N ASP A 273 1.84 8.53 -15.39
CA ASP A 273 1.91 9.96 -15.02
C ASP A 273 0.53 10.60 -14.75
N ASP A 274 -0.57 9.90 -15.07
CA ASP A 274 -1.96 10.35 -14.84
C ASP A 274 -2.61 9.68 -13.61
N VAL A 275 -1.81 9.21 -12.64
CA VAL A 275 -2.29 9.00 -11.26
C VAL A 275 -2.53 10.38 -10.64
N SER A 276 -3.52 11.10 -11.16
CA SER A 276 -4.16 12.16 -10.43
C SER A 276 -4.71 11.52 -9.16
N TRP A 277 -4.22 12.01 -8.03
CA TRP A 277 -4.81 11.84 -6.71
C TRP A 277 -6.34 11.86 -6.85
N ILE A 278 -7.01 10.71 -6.70
CA ILE A 278 -8.45 10.68 -6.53
C ILE A 278 -8.70 11.38 -5.19
N PRO A 279 -9.33 12.57 -5.15
CA PRO A 279 -9.66 13.17 -3.87
C PRO A 279 -10.57 12.20 -3.13
N PRO A 280 -10.43 12.03 -1.80
CA PRO A 280 -11.34 11.20 -1.05
C PRO A 280 -12.76 11.67 -1.34
N LEU A 281 -13.58 10.77 -1.88
CA LEU A 281 -15.02 10.93 -1.93
C LEU A 281 -15.45 11.28 -0.50
N LEU A 282 -15.97 12.49 -0.35
CA LEU A 282 -16.70 12.93 0.82
C LEU A 282 -17.77 11.87 1.10
N TYR A 283 -17.54 11.04 2.11
CA TYR A 283 -18.61 10.30 2.74
C TYR A 283 -19.49 11.32 3.45
N GLY A 284 -20.56 11.72 2.76
CA GLY A 284 -21.73 12.32 3.39
C GLY A 284 -22.63 11.20 3.92
N MET A 285 -22.51 10.93 5.21
CA MET A 285 -23.59 10.74 6.19
C MET A 285 -22.98 10.36 7.54
#